data_AF-C4XR63-F1
#
_entry.id   AF-C4XR63-F1
#
_cell.length_a   1.000
_cell.length_b   1.000
_cell.length_c   1.000
_cell.angle_alpha   90.00
_cell.angle_beta   90.00
_cell.angle_gamma   90.00
#
_symmetry.space_group_name_H-M   'P 1'
#
loop_
_entity.id
_entity.type
_entity.pdbx_description
1 polymer ?
#
loop_
_entity_poly.entity_id
_entity_poly.type
_entity_poly.pdbx_seq_one_letter_code
_entity_poly.pdbx_strand_id
1 'polypeptide(L)'
;MPMRPSPAACLLFALCWLLSGPVVAAGADFGQVQAVVVRVCDGDTVVMDIPEYPPVIGKAIRVRLAGVNAPERRDPDPAVRQTAEEARQAMTALLPPGTAVTLTRIRRDKYFRLNAVVLVAGRDAAALAGLTPDLSEAGVTAR
;
A
#
# COMPACT_ATOMS: atom_id res chain seq x y z
N MET A 1 22.59 9.52 51.96
CA MET A 1 22.03 8.19 52.29
C MET A 1 21.13 7.75 51.13
N PRO A 2 21.39 6.63 50.44
CA PRO A 2 20.54 6.22 49.33
C PRO A 2 19.24 5.60 49.86
N MET A 3 18.10 6.18 49.49
CA MET A 3 16.78 5.64 49.84
C MET A 3 16.52 4.37 49.01
N ARG A 4 16.24 3.25 49.69
CA ARG A 4 15.83 2.00 49.06
C ARG A 4 14.32 2.09 48.73
N PRO A 5 13.91 1.82 47.48
CA PRO A 5 12.49 1.84 47.11
C PRO A 5 11.73 0.73 47.85
N SER A 6 10.48 1.02 48.23
CA SER A 6 9.62 0.09 48.96
C SER A 6 9.17 -1.08 48.05
N PRO A 7 8.95 -2.29 48.61
CA PRO A 7 8.56 -3.46 47.82
C PRO A 7 7.23 -3.27 47.08
N ALA A 8 6.32 -2.46 47.62
CA ALA A 8 5.07 -2.07 46.98
C ALA A 8 5.29 -1.20 45.73
N ALA A 9 6.29 -0.31 45.74
CA ALA A 9 6.64 0.50 44.57
C ALA A 9 7.24 -0.36 43.44
N CYS A 10 8.03 -1.39 43.78
CA CYS A 10 8.56 -2.34 42.81
C CYS A 10 7.46 -3.22 42.19
N LEU A 11 6.48 -3.66 42.99
CA LEU A 11 5.33 -4.44 42.52
C LEU A 11 4.41 -3.64 41.60
N LEU A 12 4.15 -2.37 41.92
CA LEU A 12 3.37 -1.48 41.05
C LEU A 12 4.08 -1.24 39.71
N PHE A 13 5.41 -1.03 39.74
CA PHE A 13 6.20 -0.84 38.53
C PHE A 13 6.20 -2.08 37.63
N ALA A 14 6.33 -3.28 38.23
CA ALA A 14 6.25 -4.54 37.50
C ALA A 14 4.86 -4.77 36.90
N LEU A 15 3.79 -4.42 37.62
CA LEU A 15 2.41 -4.53 37.14
C LEU A 15 2.12 -3.56 35.98
N CYS A 16 2.63 -2.33 36.03
CA CYS A 16 2.53 -1.38 34.91
C CYS A 16 3.30 -1.85 33.67
N TRP A 17 4.45 -2.50 33.85
CA TRP A 17 5.19 -3.12 32.75
C TRP A 17 4.45 -4.31 32.12
N LEU A 18 3.79 -5.14 32.93
CA LEU A 18 2.97 -6.27 32.44
C LEU A 18 1.70 -5.82 31.70
N LEU A 19 1.15 -4.65 32.04
CA LEU A 19 -0.01 -4.06 31.36
C LEU A 19 0.35 -3.28 30.08
N SER A 20 1.64 -3.00 29.86
CA SER A 20 2.14 -2.30 28.68
C SER A 20 2.50 -3.31 27.59
N GLY A 21 1.49 -3.92 26.97
CA GLY A 21 1.70 -4.79 25.81
C GLY A 21 2.40 -4.06 24.66
N PRO A 22 3.08 -4.77 23.74
CA PRO A 22 3.73 -4.15 22.60
C PRO A 22 2.67 -3.48 21.71
N VAL A 23 2.76 -2.16 21.57
CA VAL A 23 2.03 -1.43 20.53
C VAL A 23 2.72 -1.72 19.19
N VAL A 24 2.09 -2.54 18.35
CA VAL A 24 2.49 -2.67 16.95
C VAL A 24 1.98 -1.41 16.24
N ALA A 25 2.89 -0.47 15.98
CA ALA A 25 2.57 0.67 15.14
C ALA A 25 2.34 0.17 13.70
N ALA A 26 1.12 0.30 13.20
CA ALA A 26 0.89 0.19 11.77
C ALA A 26 1.77 1.22 11.06
N GLY A 27 2.38 0.86 9.92
CA GLY A 27 3.24 1.80 9.19
C GLY A 27 2.51 3.11 8.86
N ALA A 28 3.25 4.19 8.66
CA ALA A 28 2.69 5.51 8.41
C ALA A 28 1.72 5.51 7.21
N ASP A 29 0.50 6.01 7.43
CA ASP A 29 -0.47 6.35 6.39
C ASP A 29 -0.30 7.84 6.04
N PHE A 30 -0.10 8.14 4.76
CA PHE A 30 0.10 9.49 4.23
C PHE A 30 -1.20 10.13 3.73
N GLY A 31 -2.36 9.57 4.11
CA GLY A 31 -3.67 10.15 3.84
C GLY A 31 -4.21 9.79 2.46
N GLN A 32 -4.91 10.74 1.85
CA GLN A 32 -5.48 10.60 0.51
C GLN A 32 -5.10 11.77 -0.38
N VAL A 33 -4.97 11.51 -1.68
CA VAL A 33 -4.62 12.55 -2.68
C VAL A 33 -5.22 12.21 -4.03
N GLN A 34 -5.53 13.24 -4.82
CA GLN A 34 -5.96 13.07 -6.20
C GLN A 34 -4.76 12.78 -7.11
N ALA A 35 -4.95 11.87 -8.05
CA ALA A 35 -3.94 11.51 -9.03
C ALA A 35 -4.55 11.32 -10.42
N VAL A 36 -3.70 11.38 -11.44
CA VAL A 36 -4.07 11.16 -12.83
C VAL A 36 -3.23 10.01 -13.38
N VAL A 37 -3.89 9.05 -14.02
CA VAL A 37 -3.21 7.89 -14.59
C VAL A 37 -2.40 8.32 -15.81
N VAL A 38 -1.11 7.96 -15.83
CA VAL A 38 -0.22 8.15 -16.98
C VAL A 38 -0.18 6.89 -17.83
N ARG A 39 -0.02 5.71 -17.20
CA ARG A 39 -0.08 4.40 -17.87
C ARG A 39 -0.22 3.26 -16.86
N VAL A 40 -0.78 2.14 -17.30
CA VAL A 40 -0.77 0.86 -16.56
C VAL A 40 0.48 0.06 -16.94
N CYS A 41 1.26 -0.38 -15.96
CA CYS A 41 2.45 -1.20 -16.19
C CYS A 41 2.10 -2.69 -16.16
N ASP A 42 1.40 -3.11 -15.10
CA ASP A 42 1.04 -4.49 -14.77
C ASP A 42 -0.35 -4.52 -14.11
N GLY A 43 -0.89 -5.71 -13.81
CA GLY A 43 -2.20 -5.85 -13.16
C GLY A 43 -2.29 -5.21 -11.77
N ASP A 44 -1.16 -4.95 -11.11
CA ASP A 44 -1.09 -4.36 -9.77
C ASP A 44 -0.25 -3.07 -9.69
N THR A 45 0.26 -2.57 -10.82
CA THR A 45 1.21 -1.45 -10.84
C THR A 45 0.83 -0.44 -11.92
N VAL A 46 0.62 0.81 -11.50
CA VAL A 46 0.19 1.92 -12.36
C VAL A 46 1.13 3.11 -12.17
N VAL A 47 1.38 3.88 -13.23
CA VAL A 47 2.15 5.12 -13.17
C VAL A 47 1.18 6.29 -13.18
N MET A 48 1.37 7.24 -12.28
CA MET A 48 0.46 8.35 -12.08
C MET A 48 1.20 9.67 -11.87
N ASP A 49 0.49 10.76 -12.14
CA ASP A 49 0.86 12.10 -11.72
C ASP A 49 0.00 12.52 -10.52
N ILE A 50 0.62 13.07 -9.48
CA ILE A 50 0.01 13.61 -8.26
C ILE A 50 0.38 15.10 -8.20
N PRO A 51 -0.49 16.00 -8.72
CA PRO A 51 -0.16 17.42 -8.86
C PRO A 51 0.18 18.14 -7.56
N GLU A 52 -0.39 17.69 -6.44
CA GLU A 52 -0.17 18.28 -5.11
C GLU A 52 1.20 17.93 -4.51
N TYR A 53 1.89 16.92 -5.04
CA TYR A 53 3.18 16.47 -4.51
C TYR A 53 4.36 17.08 -5.26
N PRO A 54 5.53 17.25 -4.60
CA PRO A 54 6.75 17.66 -5.28
C PRO A 54 7.08 16.73 -6.46
N PRO A 55 7.61 17.22 -7.60
CA PRO A 55 7.81 16.42 -8.80
C PRO A 55 8.60 15.11 -8.59
N VAL A 56 9.52 15.08 -7.62
CA VAL A 56 10.32 13.89 -7.28
C VAL A 56 9.48 12.69 -6.82
N ILE A 57 8.30 12.92 -6.24
CA ILE A 57 7.37 11.87 -5.78
C ILE A 57 5.97 12.00 -6.38
N GLY A 58 5.70 13.12 -7.06
CA GLY A 58 4.41 13.41 -7.70
C GLY A 58 4.39 13.17 -9.21
N LYS A 59 5.51 13.27 -9.92
CA LYS A 59 5.51 13.15 -11.40
C LYS A 59 5.90 11.73 -11.83
N ALA A 60 5.06 11.10 -12.64
CA ALA A 60 5.23 9.76 -13.17
C ALA A 60 5.64 8.73 -12.10
N ILE A 61 5.07 8.86 -10.90
CA ILE A 61 5.37 7.98 -9.77
C ILE A 61 4.67 6.63 -9.98
N ARG A 62 5.38 5.54 -9.68
CA ARG A 62 4.77 4.21 -9.66
C ARG A 62 3.95 4.06 -8.38
N VAL A 63 2.74 3.56 -8.54
CA VAL A 63 1.81 3.19 -7.47
C VAL A 63 1.52 1.71 -7.62
N ARG A 64 1.88 0.92 -6.59
CA ARG A 64 1.45 -0.46 -6.43
C ARG A 64 0.11 -0.48 -5.72
N LEU A 65 -0.85 -1.24 -6.24
CA LEU A 65 -2.16 -1.39 -5.63
C LEU A 65 -2.01 -2.19 -4.32
N ALA A 66 -2.50 -1.61 -3.23
CA ALA A 66 -2.37 -2.19 -1.90
C ALA A 66 -3.05 -3.55 -1.79
N GLY A 67 -2.32 -4.54 -1.30
CA GLY A 67 -2.81 -5.90 -1.11
C GLY A 67 -3.01 -6.70 -2.40
N VAL A 68 -2.67 -6.15 -3.57
CA VAL A 68 -2.85 -6.84 -4.85
C VAL A 68 -1.56 -7.55 -5.24
N ASN A 69 -1.68 -8.83 -5.54
CA ASN A 69 -0.62 -9.64 -6.14
C ASN A 69 -1.12 -10.13 -7.50
N ALA A 70 -0.73 -9.43 -8.56
CA ALA A 70 -1.03 -9.87 -9.92
C ALA A 70 -0.11 -11.05 -10.32
N PRO A 71 -0.56 -11.93 -11.23
CA PRO A 71 0.30 -12.98 -11.80
C PRO A 71 1.54 -12.37 -12.47
N GLU A 72 2.66 -13.10 -12.42
CA GLU A 72 3.94 -12.61 -12.94
C GLU A 72 4.01 -12.72 -14.47
N ARG A 73 4.39 -11.63 -15.13
CA ARG A 73 4.44 -11.57 -16.62
C ARG A 73 5.63 -12.31 -17.20
N ARG A 74 6.69 -12.49 -16.40
CA ARG A 74 7.92 -13.20 -16.79
C ARG A 74 7.99 -14.61 -16.24
N ASP A 75 6.87 -15.17 -15.82
CA ASP A 75 6.79 -16.54 -15.31
C ASP A 75 7.19 -17.55 -16.39
N PRO A 76 7.92 -18.65 -16.06
CA PRO A 76 8.20 -19.72 -17.02
C PRO A 76 6.94 -20.39 -17.58
N ASP A 77 5.85 -20.45 -16.81
CA ASP A 77 4.58 -21.04 -17.23
C ASP A 77 3.81 -20.11 -18.20
N PRO A 78 3.52 -20.54 -19.45
CA PRO A 78 2.70 -19.77 -20.38
C PRO A 78 1.29 -19.42 -19.87
N ALA A 79 0.68 -20.28 -19.07
CA ALA A 79 -0.66 -20.03 -18.53
C ALA A 79 -0.64 -18.85 -17.55
N VAL A 80 0.37 -18.80 -16.67
CA VAL A 80 0.55 -17.70 -15.71
C VAL A 80 0.78 -16.37 -16.44
N ARG A 81 1.62 -16.38 -17.49
CA ARG A 81 1.86 -15.18 -18.31
C ARG A 81 0.59 -14.68 -19.01
N GLN A 82 -0.25 -15.60 -19.48
CA GLN A 82 -1.53 -15.25 -20.11
C GLN A 82 -2.46 -14.57 -19.11
N THR A 83 -2.62 -15.13 -17.91
CA THR A 83 -3.42 -14.51 -16.83
C THR A 83 -2.83 -13.16 -16.38
N ALA A 84 -1.50 -13.02 -16.36
CA ALA A 84 -0.84 -11.75 -16.08
C ALA A 84 -1.20 -10.66 -17.09
N GLU A 85 -1.25 -11.01 -18.38
CA GLU A 85 -1.63 -10.10 -19.44
C GLU A 85 -3.13 -9.74 -19.38
N GLU A 86 -4.01 -10.70 -19.10
CA GLU A 86 -5.44 -10.45 -18.89
C GLU A 86 -5.69 -9.48 -17.72
N ALA A 87 -5.00 -9.67 -16.59
CA ALA A 87 -5.08 -8.75 -15.45
C ALA A 87 -4.61 -7.33 -15.83
N ARG A 88 -3.52 -7.22 -16.60
CA ARG A 88 -3.02 -5.93 -17.10
C ARG A 88 -4.02 -5.27 -18.05
N GLN A 89 -4.65 -6.03 -18.93
CA GLN A 89 -5.65 -5.53 -19.88
C GLN A 89 -6.91 -5.05 -19.15
N ALA A 90 -7.41 -5.80 -18.18
CA ALA A 90 -8.53 -5.40 -17.34
C ALA A 90 -8.22 -4.07 -16.61
N MET A 91 -7.03 -3.96 -16.01
CA MET A 91 -6.60 -2.71 -15.37
C MET A 91 -6.45 -1.56 -16.35
N THR A 92 -5.96 -1.81 -17.57
CA THR A 92 -5.80 -0.79 -18.62
C THR A 92 -7.15 -0.29 -19.14
N ALA A 93 -8.12 -1.19 -19.30
CA ALA A 93 -9.48 -0.84 -19.70
C ALA A 93 -10.19 -0.02 -18.61
N LEU A 94 -9.91 -0.32 -17.34
CA LEU A 94 -10.49 0.39 -16.20
C LEU A 94 -9.82 1.75 -15.97
N LEU A 95 -8.50 1.82 -16.13
CA LEU A 95 -7.67 2.99 -15.85
C LEU A 95 -6.89 3.43 -17.12
N PRO A 96 -7.58 3.86 -18.18
CA PRO A 96 -6.87 4.42 -19.34
C PRO A 96 -6.08 5.69 -18.95
N PRO A 97 -5.05 6.07 -19.71
CA PRO A 97 -4.33 7.32 -19.50
C PRO A 97 -5.28 8.52 -19.44
N GLY A 98 -5.06 9.41 -18.48
CA GLY A 98 -5.90 10.56 -18.19
C GLY A 98 -7.02 10.30 -17.16
N THR A 99 -7.25 9.05 -16.74
CA THR A 99 -8.25 8.76 -15.71
C THR A 99 -7.88 9.42 -14.37
N ALA A 100 -8.82 10.20 -13.83
CA ALA A 100 -8.72 10.75 -12.50
C ALA A 100 -9.06 9.69 -11.44
N VAL A 101 -8.20 9.58 -10.42
CA VAL A 101 -8.34 8.61 -9.32
C VAL A 101 -8.05 9.29 -7.99
N THR A 102 -8.52 8.66 -6.92
CA THR A 102 -8.15 9.01 -5.54
C THR A 102 -7.26 7.91 -4.99
N LEU A 103 -6.06 8.26 -4.54
CA LEU A 103 -5.19 7.36 -3.79
C LEU A 103 -5.55 7.46 -2.32
N THR A 104 -5.68 6.33 -1.63
CA THR A 104 -5.95 6.28 -0.18
C THR A 104 -5.06 5.22 0.48
N ARG A 105 -4.93 5.28 1.82
CA ARG A 105 -4.05 4.39 2.60
C ARG A 105 -2.62 4.40 2.05
N ILE A 106 -2.14 5.59 1.71
CA ILE A 106 -0.88 5.77 1.01
C ILE A 106 0.26 5.39 1.96
N ARG A 107 1.13 4.51 1.51
CA ARG A 107 2.33 4.06 2.21
C ARG A 107 3.53 4.18 1.29
N ARG A 108 4.72 4.29 1.88
CA ARG A 108 5.97 4.12 1.13
C ARG A 108 6.23 2.64 0.91
N ASP A 109 6.73 2.32 -0.28
CA ASP A 109 7.30 1.02 -0.58
C ASP A 109 8.85 1.07 -0.53
N LYS A 110 9.50 -0.10 -0.53
CA LYS A 110 10.97 -0.21 -0.51
C LYS A 110 11.69 0.17 -1.81
N TYR A 111 10.98 0.31 -2.93
CA TYR A 111 11.51 0.56 -4.27
C TYR A 111 11.22 1.97 -4.79
N PHE A 112 11.05 2.93 -3.89
CA PHE A 112 10.70 4.32 -4.22
C PHE A 112 9.41 4.41 -5.07
N ARG A 113 8.40 3.65 -4.66
CA ARG A 113 7.03 3.67 -5.18
C ARG A 113 6.07 3.96 -4.03
N LEU A 114 4.85 4.31 -4.39
CA LEU A 114 3.75 4.35 -3.43
C LEU A 114 3.07 2.98 -3.40
N ASN A 115 2.58 2.62 -2.22
CA ASN A 115 1.66 1.51 -2.03
C ASN A 115 0.33 2.10 -1.54
N ALA A 116 -0.74 1.97 -2.33
CA ALA A 116 -2.00 2.67 -2.05
C ALA A 116 -3.21 1.91 -2.61
N VAL A 117 -4.37 2.13 -2.01
CA VAL A 117 -5.65 1.76 -2.61
C VAL A 117 -5.99 2.81 -3.66
N VAL A 118 -6.34 2.36 -4.87
CA VAL A 118 -6.68 3.23 -6.01
C VAL A 118 -8.19 3.22 -6.19
N LEU A 119 -8.82 4.37 -6.00
CA LEU A 119 -10.26 4.54 -6.20
C LEU A 119 -10.55 5.25 -7.52
N VAL A 120 -11.39 4.64 -8.36
CA VAL A 120 -11.95 5.23 -9.57
C VAL A 120 -13.46 5.39 -9.38
N ALA A 121 -13.98 6.61 -9.53
CA ALA A 121 -15.36 6.94 -9.21
C ALA A 121 -15.81 6.44 -7.82
N GLY A 122 -14.92 6.53 -6.81
CA GLY A 122 -15.18 6.10 -5.43
C GLY A 122 -15.11 4.58 -5.20
N ARG A 123 -14.73 3.78 -6.19
CA ARG A 123 -14.68 2.31 -6.11
C ARG A 123 -13.25 1.79 -6.28
N ASP A 124 -12.91 0.73 -5.56
CA ASP A 124 -11.58 0.11 -5.65
C ASP A 124 -11.32 -0.48 -7.04
N ALA A 125 -10.27 0.01 -7.69
CA ALA A 125 -9.87 -0.43 -9.02
C ALA A 125 -9.44 -1.91 -9.05
N ALA A 126 -8.82 -2.41 -7.98
CA ALA A 126 -8.42 -3.82 -7.88
C ALA A 126 -9.66 -4.74 -7.96
N ALA A 127 -10.66 -4.45 -7.13
CA ALA A 127 -11.89 -5.22 -7.07
C ALA A 127 -12.66 -5.17 -8.40
N LEU A 128 -12.69 -3.99 -9.04
CA LEU A 128 -13.29 -3.81 -10.36
C LEU A 128 -12.58 -4.58 -11.47
N ALA A 129 -11.26 -4.72 -11.38
CA ALA A 129 -10.45 -5.53 -12.30
C ALA A 129 -10.52 -7.04 -12.01
N GLY A 130 -11.34 -7.47 -11.04
CA GLY A 130 -11.46 -8.88 -10.64
C GLY A 130 -10.29 -9.39 -9.79
N LEU A 131 -9.44 -8.50 -9.26
CA LEU A 131 -8.35 -8.84 -8.35
C LEU A 131 -8.85 -8.72 -6.91
N THR A 132 -8.44 -9.67 -6.06
CA THR A 132 -8.82 -9.65 -4.64
C THR A 132 -7.69 -9.06 -3.81
N PRO A 133 -7.82 -7.82 -3.30
CA PRO A 133 -6.80 -7.22 -2.46
C PRO A 133 -6.79 -7.85 -1.06
N ASP A 134 -5.64 -8.35 -0.63
CA ASP A 134 -5.38 -8.73 0.75
C ASP A 134 -4.71 -7.56 1.48
N LEU A 135 -5.53 -6.76 2.16
CA LEU A 135 -5.04 -5.58 2.89
C LEU A 135 -4.31 -5.91 4.19
N SER A 136 -4.28 -7.19 4.61
CA SER A 136 -3.46 -7.61 5.74
C SER A 136 -1.96 -7.49 5.41
N GLU A 137 -1.58 -7.77 4.17
CA GLU A 137 -0.21 -7.67 3.64
C GLU A 137 0.23 -6.22 3.40
N ALA A 138 -0.71 -5.28 3.21
CA ALA A 138 -0.42 -3.87 2.94
C ALA A 138 0.29 -3.15 4.12
N GLY A 139 0.26 -3.73 5.32
CA GLY A 139 0.88 -3.19 6.53
C GLY A 139 2.23 -3.80 6.93
N VAL A 140 2.69 -4.88 6.29
CA VAL A 140 3.74 -5.76 6.86
C VAL A 140 5.17 -5.45 6.36
N THR A 141 5.34 -4.65 5.31
CA THR A 141 6.65 -4.46 4.64
C THR A 141 7.48 -3.26 5.12
N ALA A 142 7.33 -2.85 6.39
CA ALA A 142 8.32 -2.05 7.09
C ALA A 142 9.16 -2.98 8.01
N ARG A 143 10.10 -3.72 7.41
CA ARG A 143 11.20 -4.37 8.13
C ARG A 143 12.51 -3.93 7.53
#